data_AF-A0A8T2FJ79-F1
#
_entry.id   AF-A0A8T2FJ79-F1
#
_cell.length_a   1.000
_cell.length_b   1.000
_cell.length_c   1.000
_cell.angle_alpha   90.00
_cell.angle_beta   90.00
_cell.angle_gamma   90.00
#
_symmetry.space_group_name_H-M   'P 1'
#
loop_
_entity.id
_entity.type
_entity.pdbx_description
1 polymer ?
#
loop_
_entity_poly.entity_id
_entity_poly.type
_entity_poly.pdbx_seq_one_letter_code
_entity_poly.pdbx_strand_id
1 'polypeptide(L)'
;MAATTSFSSSLSLITKPNNSSYTNKPLPLFPKPFLEPPHLSLLPSSISTPPPSLIHGVSSYFSSPSPSEDNSHAPFDYHNDEDDEKPREECGVVGIYGDPEASRLCYLALHALQHRGQEGAGIVTVSPEKVLQTITGVGLVSEVFNESKLDQLPGEFAIGHVRYSTAGASMLKNVQPFVAGYRFGSIGVAHNGNLVNYKTLRAMLEENGSIFNTSSDTEVVLHLIAISKARPFFMRIIDACEKLQGAYSMVFVTEDKLVAVRDPYGFRPLVMGRRSNGAVVFASETCALDLIEATYEREVYPGEVLVVDKDGVKSQCLMPKFEPKQCIFEHIYFSLPNSIVFGRSVYESRHVFGEILATESPVECDVVIAVPDSGVVAALGYAAKSGVPFQQGLIRSHYVGRTFIEPSQKIRDFGVKLKLSPVRGVLEGKRVVVVDDSIVRGTTSSKIVRLLREAGAKEVHMRIASPPIVASCYYGVDTPSSEELISNRLSVEEINEFIGSDSLAFLSFDTLKKHLGKDSKSFCYACFTGDYPVKPTEVKVKRGGGDFIDDGLVGSFENIEAGWVR
;
A
#
# COMPACT_ATOMS: atom_id res chain seq x y z
N MET A 1 50.49 28.06 -25.02
CA MET A 1 50.20 29.51 -25.09
C MET A 1 50.61 30.01 -26.47
N ALA A 2 49.84 30.98 -26.98
CA ALA A 2 50.05 31.76 -28.20
C ALA A 2 49.78 31.07 -29.55
N ALA A 3 48.65 31.44 -30.19
CA ALA A 3 48.59 32.07 -31.52
C ALA A 3 47.14 32.23 -32.00
N THR A 4 46.75 33.50 -32.13
CA THR A 4 45.93 34.17 -33.15
C THR A 4 45.09 33.42 -34.21
N THR A 5 43.99 34.10 -34.56
CA THR A 5 43.30 34.27 -35.87
C THR A 5 42.02 33.48 -36.18
N SER A 6 40.97 34.27 -36.40
CA SER A 6 39.72 34.02 -37.13
C SER A 6 39.96 33.95 -38.65
N PHE A 7 39.20 33.13 -39.40
CA PHE A 7 38.65 33.50 -40.71
C PHE A 7 37.56 32.49 -41.17
N SER A 8 36.67 33.01 -42.02
CA SER A 8 35.39 32.45 -42.48
C SER A 8 35.48 31.78 -43.86
N SER A 9 34.32 31.24 -44.29
CA SER A 9 33.85 31.01 -45.68
C SER A 9 34.29 29.68 -46.35
N SER A 10 33.60 29.07 -47.32
CA SER A 10 32.20 28.96 -47.77
C SER A 10 32.23 28.17 -49.10
N LEU A 11 31.21 27.33 -49.39
CA LEU A 11 30.80 26.81 -50.73
C LEU A 11 31.81 25.87 -51.47
N SER A 12 31.46 24.94 -52.38
CA SER A 12 30.24 24.24 -52.82
C SER A 12 30.63 23.33 -54.03
N LEU A 13 29.74 22.39 -54.40
CA LEU A 13 29.45 21.88 -55.76
C LEU A 13 30.09 20.57 -56.33
N ILE A 14 29.15 19.64 -56.63
CA ILE A 14 28.97 18.80 -57.84
C ILE A 14 29.78 17.49 -58.01
N THR A 15 29.08 16.34 -57.98
CA THR A 15 28.85 15.42 -59.13
C THR A 15 28.06 14.15 -58.73
N LYS A 16 26.94 13.87 -59.42
CA LYS A 16 26.33 12.53 -59.69
C LYS A 16 26.78 12.11 -61.12
N PRO A 17 26.44 10.95 -61.75
CA PRO A 17 25.49 9.86 -61.40
C PRO A 17 25.93 8.41 -61.75
N ASN A 18 25.08 7.43 -61.39
CA ASN A 18 24.66 6.19 -62.12
C ASN A 18 24.56 4.98 -61.17
N ASN A 19 23.74 3.96 -61.38
CA ASN A 19 22.39 3.74 -61.92
C ASN A 19 22.16 2.22 -61.80
N SER A 20 21.07 1.77 -61.16
CA SER A 20 20.34 0.50 -61.43
C SER A 20 19.39 0.26 -60.24
N SER A 21 18.14 0.73 -60.29
CA SER A 21 16.97 0.10 -60.92
C SER A 21 16.59 -1.24 -60.30
N TYR A 22 15.52 -1.28 -59.51
CA TYR A 22 14.37 -2.17 -59.75
C TYR A 22 13.10 -1.53 -59.21
N THR A 23 12.01 -1.78 -59.94
CA THR A 23 10.84 -0.95 -60.14
C THR A 23 9.60 -1.46 -59.40
N ASN A 24 8.78 -0.52 -58.92
CA ASN A 24 7.37 -0.73 -58.56
C ASN A 24 6.51 -1.10 -59.79
N LYS A 25 5.56 -2.03 -59.64
CA LYS A 25 4.12 -1.95 -60.07
C LYS A 25 3.34 -3.25 -59.73
N PRO A 26 1.98 -3.25 -59.72
CA PRO A 26 1.12 -3.97 -58.76
C PRO A 26 0.19 -5.06 -59.34
N LEU A 27 -0.66 -5.67 -58.47
CA LEU A 27 -1.88 -6.53 -58.68
C LEU A 27 -1.67 -8.06 -58.83
N PRO A 28 -2.69 -8.97 -58.68
CA PRO A 28 -4.12 -8.85 -58.29
C PRO A 28 -4.67 -9.93 -57.29
N LEU A 29 -6.01 -9.89 -57.10
CA LEU A 29 -6.96 -10.74 -56.35
C LEU A 29 -6.86 -12.29 -56.48
N PHE A 30 -7.23 -12.97 -55.37
CA PHE A 30 -7.96 -14.28 -55.16
C PHE A 30 -7.66 -15.53 -56.02
N PRO A 31 -7.65 -16.75 -55.41
CA PRO A 31 -8.90 -17.48 -55.14
C PRO A 31 -8.97 -18.28 -53.80
N LYS A 32 -10.19 -18.39 -53.25
CA LYS A 32 -10.71 -19.48 -52.38
C LYS A 32 -11.29 -20.60 -53.29
N PRO A 33 -11.59 -21.86 -52.87
CA PRO A 33 -12.32 -22.18 -51.62
C PRO A 33 -12.14 -23.59 -50.95
N PHE A 34 -12.87 -23.75 -49.84
CA PHE A 34 -13.37 -24.96 -49.13
C PHE A 34 -12.45 -25.86 -48.26
N LEU A 35 -12.71 -25.82 -46.95
CA LEU A 35 -13.28 -26.94 -46.17
C LEU A 35 -13.79 -26.43 -44.80
N GLU A 36 -15.10 -26.59 -44.56
CA GLU A 36 -15.84 -26.28 -43.32
C GLU A 36 -15.75 -27.46 -42.33
N PRO A 37 -15.83 -27.23 -41.00
CA PRO A 37 -16.37 -28.20 -40.05
C PRO A 37 -17.89 -27.97 -39.87
N PRO A 38 -18.71 -29.04 -39.69
CA PRO A 38 -20.16 -28.93 -39.80
C PRO A 38 -20.83 -28.30 -38.58
N HIS A 39 -21.72 -27.33 -38.85
CA HIS A 39 -22.85 -26.97 -37.99
C HIS A 39 -23.97 -28.00 -38.18
N LEU A 40 -24.58 -28.45 -37.07
CA LEU A 40 -25.94 -29.01 -37.10
C LEU A 40 -26.90 -27.97 -36.52
N SER A 41 -27.89 -27.57 -37.31
CA SER A 41 -28.98 -26.68 -36.90
C SER A 41 -30.35 -27.30 -37.20
N LEU A 42 -31.18 -27.36 -36.14
CA LEU A 42 -32.59 -26.94 -36.06
C LEU A 42 -33.76 -27.79 -36.65
N LEU A 43 -34.68 -28.11 -35.70
CA LEU A 43 -36.17 -27.99 -35.72
C LEU A 43 -37.04 -29.03 -36.50
N PRO A 44 -38.39 -29.06 -36.36
CA PRO A 44 -39.31 -28.89 -35.19
C PRO A 44 -40.52 -29.90 -35.17
N SER A 45 -41.34 -29.94 -34.09
CA SER A 45 -42.83 -30.22 -34.03
C SER A 45 -43.25 -30.77 -32.64
N SER A 46 -43.95 -30.07 -31.73
CA SER A 46 -45.39 -29.71 -31.61
C SER A 46 -46.31 -30.76 -30.91
N ILE A 47 -47.07 -30.30 -29.88
CA ILE A 47 -48.39 -30.79 -29.35
C ILE A 47 -48.31 -32.04 -28.41
N SER A 48 -48.98 -32.24 -27.24
CA SER A 48 -50.21 -31.74 -26.56
C SER A 48 -50.21 -31.95 -25.01
N THR A 49 -50.98 -31.12 -24.31
CA THR A 49 -51.54 -31.11 -22.92
C THR A 49 -52.52 -32.27 -22.53
N PRO A 50 -53.17 -32.37 -21.31
CA PRO A 50 -52.92 -31.97 -19.90
C PRO A 50 -53.32 -33.09 -18.82
N PRO A 51 -53.89 -32.83 -17.60
CA PRO A 51 -53.40 -33.22 -16.24
C PRO A 51 -54.33 -34.25 -15.50
N PRO A 52 -54.37 -34.50 -14.15
CA PRO A 52 -54.78 -33.54 -13.08
C PRO A 52 -54.33 -33.79 -11.58
N SER A 53 -54.47 -32.74 -10.73
CA SER A 53 -55.08 -32.66 -9.35
C SER A 53 -54.62 -33.59 -8.18
N LEU A 54 -54.41 -33.19 -6.89
CA LEU A 54 -55.32 -32.69 -5.83
C LEU A 54 -54.45 -32.46 -4.54
N ILE A 55 -54.47 -31.32 -3.80
CA ILE A 55 -55.34 -30.87 -2.67
C ILE A 55 -54.90 -31.30 -1.22
N HIS A 56 -54.86 -30.27 -0.33
CA HIS A 56 -54.87 -30.21 1.16
C HIS A 56 -53.70 -30.83 1.95
N GLY A 57 -53.27 -30.35 3.13
CA GLY A 57 -53.77 -29.33 4.06
C GLY A 57 -53.15 -29.58 5.46
N VAL A 58 -52.82 -28.48 6.14
CA VAL A 58 -52.31 -28.26 7.51
C VAL A 58 -52.53 -29.35 8.57
N SER A 59 -51.50 -29.65 9.39
CA SER A 59 -51.66 -29.88 10.84
C SER A 59 -50.36 -29.66 11.62
N SER A 60 -50.49 -28.87 12.68
CA SER A 60 -49.54 -28.54 13.74
C SER A 60 -49.33 -29.68 14.73
N TYR A 61 -48.10 -29.91 15.23
CA TYR A 61 -47.89 -30.41 16.59
C TYR A 61 -46.54 -29.95 17.17
N PHE A 62 -46.62 -29.18 18.26
CA PHE A 62 -45.55 -28.93 19.21
C PHE A 62 -45.21 -30.23 19.97
N SER A 63 -43.93 -30.52 20.17
CA SER A 63 -43.44 -31.30 21.31
C SER A 63 -41.93 -31.05 21.49
N SER A 64 -41.59 -30.47 22.63
CA SER A 64 -40.25 -30.39 23.21
C SER A 64 -39.80 -31.75 23.75
N PRO A 65 -38.48 -32.03 23.71
CA PRO A 65 -37.84 -32.64 24.88
C PRO A 65 -36.53 -31.94 25.27
N SER A 66 -36.32 -31.80 26.58
CA SER A 66 -35.05 -31.51 27.25
C SER A 66 -34.28 -32.81 27.57
N PRO A 67 -33.07 -32.73 28.16
CA PRO A 67 -31.79 -32.39 27.56
C PRO A 67 -30.87 -33.64 27.47
N SER A 68 -30.01 -33.72 26.46
CA SER A 68 -28.89 -34.66 26.45
C SER A 68 -27.60 -33.93 26.07
N GLU A 69 -26.60 -34.07 26.93
CA GLU A 69 -25.22 -33.62 26.76
C GLU A 69 -24.66 -34.08 25.41
N ASP A 70 -24.13 -33.16 24.60
CA ASP A 70 -22.77 -33.27 24.06
C ASP A 70 -22.37 -32.02 23.24
N ASN A 71 -21.14 -31.56 23.48
CA ASN A 71 -20.24 -30.79 22.61
C ASN A 71 -20.82 -29.70 21.68
N SER A 72 -20.66 -28.44 22.08
CA SER A 72 -20.53 -27.31 21.14
C SER A 72 -19.19 -26.60 21.34
N HIS A 73 -18.18 -27.10 20.64
CA HIS A 73 -17.02 -26.29 20.26
C HIS A 73 -17.53 -25.16 19.36
N ALA A 74 -17.35 -23.91 19.82
CA ALA A 74 -17.52 -22.74 18.97
C ALA A 74 -16.56 -22.82 17.77
N PRO A 75 -16.98 -22.42 16.55
CA PRO A 75 -16.08 -22.39 15.42
C PRO A 75 -15.13 -21.21 15.60
N PHE A 76 -13.91 -21.48 16.04
CA PHE A 76 -12.81 -20.53 15.94
C PHE A 76 -12.50 -20.32 14.46
N ASP A 77 -12.77 -19.11 13.99
CA ASP A 77 -12.40 -18.63 12.66
C ASP A 77 -10.87 -18.46 12.65
N TYR A 78 -10.16 -19.42 12.04
CA TYR A 78 -8.70 -19.37 11.95
C TYR A 78 -8.30 -18.52 10.74
N HIS A 79 -7.98 -17.25 10.99
CA HIS A 79 -7.31 -16.38 10.04
C HIS A 79 -5.88 -16.87 9.73
N ASN A 80 -5.41 -16.50 8.54
CA ASN A 80 -4.17 -16.96 7.94
C ASN A 80 -3.00 -16.11 8.49
N ASP A 81 -2.42 -16.51 9.63
CA ASP A 81 -1.41 -15.77 10.40
C ASP A 81 -0.10 -15.41 9.63
N GLU A 82 0.11 -15.91 8.41
CA GLU A 82 1.38 -15.77 7.68
C GLU A 82 1.48 -14.52 6.80
N ASP A 83 0.37 -13.84 6.52
CA ASP A 83 0.39 -12.59 5.77
C ASP A 83 0.69 -11.36 6.67
N ASP A 84 0.63 -11.52 8.00
CA ASP A 84 0.77 -10.46 9.01
C ASP A 84 2.23 -10.18 9.46
N GLU A 85 3.23 -10.70 8.75
CA GLU A 85 4.61 -10.70 9.26
C GLU A 85 5.52 -9.56 8.78
N LYS A 86 5.19 -8.89 7.67
CA LYS A 86 5.88 -7.66 7.23
C LYS A 86 5.00 -6.45 7.50
N PRO A 87 5.55 -5.28 7.86
CA PRO A 87 4.73 -4.08 8.02
C PRO A 87 4.04 -3.80 6.68
N ARG A 88 2.76 -3.45 6.70
CA ARG A 88 2.00 -3.14 5.46
C ARG A 88 1.54 -1.69 5.52
N GLU A 89 1.65 -0.93 4.44
CA GLU A 89 1.19 0.46 4.45
C GLU A 89 -0.31 0.45 4.25
N GLU A 90 -1.01 1.38 4.90
CA GLU A 90 -2.46 1.45 4.87
C GLU A 90 -3.00 1.53 3.46
N CYS A 91 -2.49 2.43 2.60
CA CYS A 91 -3.23 2.84 1.41
C CYS A 91 -2.35 3.53 0.36
N GLY A 92 -2.86 3.62 -0.87
CA GLY A 92 -2.35 4.51 -1.92
C GLY A 92 -3.49 5.37 -2.48
N VAL A 93 -3.22 6.66 -2.71
CA VAL A 93 -4.22 7.60 -3.23
C VAL A 93 -3.81 8.16 -4.59
N VAL A 94 -4.81 8.45 -5.43
CA VAL A 94 -4.64 9.09 -6.74
C VAL A 94 -5.72 10.17 -6.92
N GLY A 95 -5.37 11.31 -7.50
CA GLY A 95 -6.33 12.33 -7.94
C GLY A 95 -5.97 12.85 -9.33
N ILE A 96 -6.96 13.05 -10.20
CA ILE A 96 -6.80 13.51 -11.58
C ILE A 96 -7.80 14.62 -11.86
N TYR A 97 -7.33 15.72 -12.46
CA TYR A 97 -8.14 16.88 -12.85
C TYR A 97 -7.89 17.22 -14.32
N GLY A 98 -8.95 17.33 -15.10
CA GLY A 98 -8.94 17.88 -16.46
C GLY A 98 -8.52 16.88 -17.54
N ASP A 99 -8.91 15.62 -17.42
CA ASP A 99 -8.64 14.59 -18.43
C ASP A 99 -9.91 13.79 -18.78
N PRO A 100 -10.35 13.72 -20.06
CA PRO A 100 -11.57 13.02 -20.44
C PRO A 100 -11.56 11.51 -20.13
N GLU A 101 -10.37 10.92 -19.88
CA GLU A 101 -10.20 9.51 -19.49
C GLU A 101 -9.85 9.35 -18.01
N ALA A 102 -10.27 10.28 -17.14
CA ALA A 102 -9.88 10.33 -15.74
C ALA A 102 -10.09 8.99 -14.99
N SER A 103 -11.18 8.25 -15.23
CA SER A 103 -11.40 6.93 -14.61
C SER A 103 -10.37 5.88 -15.02
N ARG A 104 -10.01 5.81 -16.31
CA ARG A 104 -9.04 4.84 -16.84
C ARG A 104 -7.63 5.16 -16.38
N LEU A 105 -7.25 6.44 -16.40
CA LEU A 105 -5.96 6.87 -15.88
C LEU A 105 -5.85 6.63 -14.38
N CYS A 106 -6.94 6.85 -13.64
CA CYS A 106 -6.99 6.57 -12.22
C CYS A 106 -6.84 5.06 -11.95
N TYR A 107 -7.54 4.21 -12.72
CA TYR A 107 -7.36 2.75 -12.68
C TYR A 107 -5.90 2.33 -12.92
N LEU A 108 -5.24 2.86 -13.95
CA LEU A 108 -3.84 2.54 -14.26
C LEU A 108 -2.90 3.02 -13.14
N ALA A 109 -3.08 4.23 -12.65
CA ALA A 109 -2.28 4.77 -11.54
C ALA A 109 -2.48 3.97 -10.25
N LEU A 110 -3.71 3.52 -9.94
CA LEU A 110 -3.95 2.62 -8.81
C LEU A 110 -3.30 1.25 -9.00
N HIS A 111 -3.28 0.72 -10.22
CA HIS A 111 -2.55 -0.51 -10.54
C HIS A 111 -1.04 -0.35 -10.29
N ALA A 112 -0.45 0.80 -10.63
CA ALA A 112 0.95 1.11 -10.28
C ALA A 112 1.20 1.21 -8.77
N LEU A 113 0.17 1.52 -7.98
CA LEU A 113 0.23 1.63 -6.53
C LEU A 113 -0.30 0.38 -5.80
N GLN A 114 -0.61 -0.71 -6.52
CA GLN A 114 -1.26 -1.90 -5.95
C GLN A 114 -0.47 -2.53 -4.78
N HIS A 115 0.85 -2.33 -4.73
CA HIS A 115 1.69 -2.79 -3.62
C HIS A 115 1.37 -2.09 -2.28
N ARG A 116 0.75 -0.90 -2.30
CA ARG A 116 0.32 -0.15 -1.11
C ARG A 116 -0.98 -0.65 -0.49
N GLY A 117 -1.69 -1.56 -1.13
CA GLY A 117 -2.95 -2.06 -0.61
C GLY A 117 -3.61 -2.99 -1.61
N GLN A 118 -4.05 -4.16 -1.16
CA GLN A 118 -4.59 -5.19 -2.03
C GLN A 118 -6.04 -5.54 -1.64
N GLU A 119 -6.50 -5.15 -0.46
CA GLU A 119 -7.72 -5.60 0.21
C GLU A 119 -8.96 -4.92 -0.36
N GLY A 120 -8.81 -3.74 -0.96
CA GLY A 120 -9.87 -3.12 -1.73
C GLY A 120 -9.37 -2.02 -2.65
N ALA A 121 -10.21 -1.67 -3.62
CA ALA A 121 -9.97 -0.57 -4.54
C ALA A 121 -11.26 0.21 -4.80
N GLY A 122 -11.12 1.48 -5.13
CA GLY A 122 -12.26 2.35 -5.40
C GLY A 122 -11.89 3.54 -6.28
N ILE A 123 -12.86 4.00 -7.08
CA ILE A 123 -12.74 5.19 -7.93
C ILE A 123 -14.03 6.00 -7.79
N VAL A 124 -13.87 7.31 -7.61
CA VAL A 124 -14.93 8.30 -7.71
C VAL A 124 -14.63 9.22 -8.87
N THR A 125 -15.60 9.43 -9.75
CA THR A 125 -15.53 10.39 -10.87
C THR A 125 -16.62 11.45 -10.76
N VAL A 126 -16.44 12.57 -11.46
CA VAL A 126 -17.47 13.61 -11.57
C VAL A 126 -18.02 13.60 -12.99
N SER A 127 -19.30 13.24 -13.12
CA SER A 127 -19.98 13.16 -14.41
C SER A 127 -20.11 14.54 -15.07
N PRO A 128 -20.38 14.62 -16.38
CA PRO A 128 -20.69 15.88 -17.06
C PRO A 128 -21.83 16.68 -16.42
N GLU A 129 -22.80 16.00 -15.80
CA GLU A 129 -23.91 16.58 -15.04
C GLU A 129 -23.53 17.02 -13.61
N LYS A 130 -22.22 17.00 -13.28
CA LYS A 130 -21.65 17.37 -11.98
C LYS A 130 -22.09 16.49 -10.82
N VAL A 131 -22.31 15.21 -11.08
CA VAL A 131 -22.66 14.22 -10.06
C VAL A 131 -21.46 13.33 -9.77
N LEU A 132 -21.17 13.09 -8.49
CA LEU A 132 -20.12 12.15 -8.09
C LEU A 132 -20.63 10.72 -8.29
N GLN A 133 -19.95 9.95 -9.15
CA GLN A 133 -20.22 8.54 -9.41
C GLN A 133 -19.11 7.70 -8.77
N THR A 134 -19.49 6.67 -8.02
CA THR A 134 -18.55 5.86 -7.24
C THR A 134 -18.72 4.38 -7.52
N ILE A 135 -17.61 3.67 -7.68
CA ILE A 135 -17.54 2.21 -7.66
C ILE A 135 -16.40 1.82 -6.73
N THR A 136 -16.70 1.02 -5.72
CA THR A 136 -15.74 0.46 -4.77
C THR A 136 -15.93 -1.04 -4.64
N GLY A 137 -14.87 -1.77 -4.31
CA GLY A 137 -14.91 -3.23 -4.18
C GLY A 137 -13.76 -3.78 -3.35
N VAL A 138 -13.96 -4.98 -2.82
CA VAL A 138 -12.92 -5.77 -2.15
C VAL A 138 -12.08 -6.49 -3.20
N GLY A 139 -10.77 -6.56 -2.98
CA GLY A 139 -9.83 -7.23 -3.88
C GLY A 139 -8.89 -6.29 -4.63
N LEU A 140 -8.14 -6.86 -5.56
CA LEU A 140 -7.18 -6.14 -6.41
C LEU A 140 -7.92 -5.17 -7.34
N VAL A 141 -7.22 -4.14 -7.81
CA VAL A 141 -7.74 -3.14 -8.75
C VAL A 141 -8.33 -3.81 -10.00
N SER A 142 -7.65 -4.84 -10.53
CA SER A 142 -8.11 -5.60 -11.70
C SER A 142 -9.30 -6.53 -11.43
N GLU A 143 -9.53 -6.93 -10.17
CA GLU A 143 -10.69 -7.73 -9.77
C GLU A 143 -11.91 -6.83 -9.54
N VAL A 144 -11.68 -5.63 -9.01
CA VAL A 144 -12.74 -4.64 -8.74
C VAL A 144 -13.24 -4.01 -10.02
N PHE A 145 -12.35 -3.63 -10.95
CA PHE A 145 -12.69 -2.89 -12.17
C PHE A 145 -12.48 -3.72 -13.43
N ASN A 146 -13.54 -3.82 -14.24
CA ASN A 146 -13.48 -4.26 -15.63
C ASN A 146 -13.91 -3.10 -16.54
N GLU A 147 -13.77 -3.25 -17.85
CA GLU A 147 -14.10 -2.20 -18.82
C GLU A 147 -15.53 -1.67 -18.64
N SER A 148 -16.50 -2.57 -18.44
CA SER A 148 -17.91 -2.22 -18.24
C SER A 148 -18.15 -1.38 -16.97
N LYS A 149 -17.37 -1.57 -15.91
CA LYS A 149 -17.42 -0.72 -14.71
C LYS A 149 -16.75 0.63 -14.95
N LEU A 150 -15.64 0.66 -15.69
CA LEU A 150 -14.97 1.92 -16.05
C LEU A 150 -15.83 2.78 -16.99
N ASP A 151 -16.63 2.16 -17.87
CA ASP A 151 -17.62 2.85 -18.72
C ASP A 151 -18.72 3.55 -17.90
N GLN A 152 -19.00 3.08 -16.68
CA GLN A 152 -19.97 3.69 -15.77
C GLN A 152 -19.40 4.87 -14.97
N LEU A 153 -18.12 5.20 -15.18
CA LEU A 153 -17.41 6.29 -14.51
C LEU A 153 -16.89 7.33 -15.53
N PRO A 154 -17.78 8.00 -16.29
CA PRO A 154 -17.39 9.10 -17.17
C PRO A 154 -17.02 10.35 -16.35
N GLY A 155 -16.18 11.20 -16.92
CA GLY A 155 -15.86 12.50 -16.32
C GLY A 155 -14.42 12.93 -16.53
N GLU A 156 -14.18 14.22 -16.28
CA GLU A 156 -12.85 14.83 -16.40
C GLU A 156 -12.04 14.84 -15.09
N PHE A 157 -12.65 14.34 -14.01
CA PHE A 157 -12.12 14.39 -12.65
C PHE A 157 -12.26 13.00 -12.04
N ALA A 158 -11.21 12.54 -11.36
CA ALA A 158 -11.27 11.30 -10.62
C ALA A 158 -10.43 11.37 -9.34
N ILE A 159 -10.88 10.68 -8.30
CA ILE A 159 -10.00 10.24 -7.22
C ILE A 159 -10.09 8.72 -7.08
N GLY A 160 -9.00 8.12 -6.65
CA GLY A 160 -8.87 6.69 -6.52
C GLY A 160 -8.13 6.31 -5.25
N HIS A 161 -8.38 5.09 -4.82
CA HIS A 161 -7.81 4.55 -3.60
C HIS A 161 -7.54 3.04 -3.75
N VAL A 162 -6.37 2.60 -3.29
CA VAL A 162 -6.08 1.20 -2.97
C VAL A 162 -5.92 1.06 -1.46
N ARG A 163 -6.58 0.06 -0.89
CA ARG A 163 -6.70 -0.14 0.55
C ARG A 163 -5.94 -1.38 0.99
N TYR A 164 -5.23 -1.23 2.09
CA TYR A 164 -4.82 -2.27 3.01
C TYR A 164 -5.77 -2.29 4.21
N SER A 165 -6.19 -3.48 4.65
CA SER A 165 -7.07 -3.57 5.81
C SER A 165 -6.25 -3.58 7.09
N THR A 166 -6.15 -2.43 7.74
CA THR A 166 -5.67 -2.32 9.11
C THR A 166 -6.83 -2.38 10.10
N ALA A 167 -6.53 -2.34 11.40
CA ALA A 167 -7.44 -2.38 12.55
C ALA A 167 -8.89 -1.96 12.23
N GLY A 168 -9.69 -2.97 11.86
CA GLY A 168 -11.03 -2.80 11.30
C GLY A 168 -11.31 -3.97 10.39
N ALA A 169 -12.51 -4.55 10.47
CA ALA A 169 -12.81 -5.73 9.65
C ALA A 169 -12.66 -5.42 8.15
N SER A 170 -12.22 -6.43 7.39
CA SER A 170 -12.12 -6.46 5.92
C SER A 170 -13.50 -6.45 5.26
N MET A 171 -14.30 -5.44 5.59
CA MET A 171 -15.64 -5.23 5.08
C MET A 171 -15.60 -4.25 3.91
N LEU A 172 -16.45 -4.50 2.91
CA LEU A 172 -16.69 -3.59 1.78
C LEU A 172 -17.00 -2.16 2.24
N LYS A 173 -17.70 -2.00 3.37
CA LYS A 173 -18.06 -0.69 3.93
C LYS A 173 -16.86 0.22 4.25
N ASN A 174 -15.68 -0.37 4.43
CA ASN A 174 -14.46 0.36 4.76
C ASN A 174 -13.59 0.64 3.50
N VAL A 175 -14.06 0.31 2.29
CA VAL A 175 -13.34 0.57 1.04
C VAL A 175 -13.60 2.00 0.57
N GLN A 176 -12.52 2.80 0.53
CA GLN A 176 -12.46 4.16 0.03
C GLN A 176 -12.38 4.19 -1.52
N PRO A 177 -12.63 5.35 -2.19
CA PRO A 177 -12.96 6.66 -1.62
C PRO A 177 -14.37 6.75 -1.02
N PHE A 178 -14.53 7.54 0.04
CA PHE A 178 -15.84 7.83 0.62
C PHE A 178 -16.49 9.03 -0.03
N VAL A 179 -17.79 8.95 -0.27
CA VAL A 179 -18.60 10.03 -0.85
C VAL A 179 -19.73 10.38 0.11
N ALA A 180 -19.93 11.67 0.37
CA ALA A 180 -21.03 12.17 1.18
C ALA A 180 -21.68 13.41 0.56
N GLY A 181 -22.97 13.56 0.78
CA GLY A 181 -23.71 14.81 0.53
C GLY A 181 -23.83 15.62 1.81
N TYR A 182 -23.67 16.93 1.71
CA TYR A 182 -23.86 17.86 2.83
C TYR A 182 -24.43 19.18 2.32
N ARG A 183 -24.66 20.15 3.21
CA ARG A 183 -25.33 21.43 2.90
C ARG A 183 -24.66 22.27 1.78
N PHE A 184 -23.48 21.89 1.31
CA PHE A 184 -22.74 22.60 0.28
C PHE A 184 -22.40 21.77 -0.96
N GLY A 185 -23.07 20.63 -1.15
CA GLY A 185 -22.89 19.77 -2.31
C GLY A 185 -22.43 18.37 -1.94
N SER A 186 -21.76 17.72 -2.87
CA SER A 186 -21.16 16.40 -2.73
C SER A 186 -19.65 16.48 -2.63
N ILE A 187 -19.07 15.62 -1.80
CA ILE A 187 -17.63 15.53 -1.59
C ILE A 187 -17.21 14.06 -1.59
N GLY A 188 -16.14 13.76 -2.33
CA GLY A 188 -15.41 12.50 -2.26
C GLY A 188 -14.06 12.71 -1.58
N VAL A 189 -13.57 11.72 -0.83
CA VAL A 189 -12.24 11.73 -0.21
C VAL A 189 -11.57 10.36 -0.29
N ALA A 190 -10.29 10.36 -0.60
CA ALA A 190 -9.38 9.23 -0.43
C ALA A 190 -8.21 9.66 0.47
N HIS A 191 -7.83 8.80 1.40
CA HIS A 191 -6.90 9.12 2.48
C HIS A 191 -5.91 7.98 2.70
N ASN A 192 -4.62 8.31 2.71
CA ASN A 192 -3.55 7.46 3.22
C ASN A 192 -3.00 8.05 4.52
N GLY A 193 -3.06 7.28 5.61
CA GLY A 193 -2.50 7.64 6.91
C GLY A 193 -3.31 7.07 8.06
N ASN A 194 -3.17 7.63 9.24
CA ASN A 194 -3.95 7.24 10.42
C ASN A 194 -4.11 8.44 11.37
N LEU A 195 -5.34 8.66 11.84
CA LEU A 195 -5.67 9.71 12.80
C LEU A 195 -5.54 9.20 14.25
N VAL A 196 -4.52 9.67 14.98
CA VAL A 196 -4.24 9.20 16.35
C VAL A 196 -5.29 9.63 17.38
N ASN A 197 -6.05 10.69 17.08
CA ASN A 197 -7.15 11.19 17.90
C ASN A 197 -8.53 10.81 17.34
N TYR A 198 -8.61 9.80 16.46
CA TYR A 198 -9.85 9.34 15.83
C TYR A 198 -10.98 9.07 16.85
N LYS A 199 -10.70 8.32 17.92
CA LYS A 199 -11.72 7.96 18.93
C LYS A 199 -12.30 9.18 19.62
N THR A 200 -11.44 10.10 20.05
CA THR A 200 -11.84 11.35 20.68
C THR A 200 -12.70 12.20 19.73
N LEU A 201 -12.29 12.32 18.46
CA LEU A 201 -13.05 13.08 17.46
C LEU A 201 -14.40 12.42 17.14
N ARG A 202 -14.44 11.10 17.02
CA ARG A 202 -15.65 10.32 16.78
C ARG A 202 -16.64 10.48 17.94
N ALA A 203 -16.19 10.31 19.18
CA ALA A 203 -17.03 10.48 20.37
C ALA A 203 -17.63 11.90 20.44
N MET A 204 -16.82 12.93 20.21
CA MET A 204 -17.29 14.33 20.15
C MET A 204 -18.37 14.52 19.07
N LEU A 205 -18.21 13.90 17.90
CA LEU A 205 -19.18 13.99 16.81
C LEU A 205 -20.48 13.23 17.13
N GLU A 206 -20.37 12.04 17.73
CA GLU A 206 -21.51 11.20 18.18
C GLU A 206 -22.31 11.90 19.30
N GLU A 207 -21.65 12.54 20.26
CA GLU A 207 -22.30 13.36 21.30
C GLU A 207 -23.12 14.52 20.72
N ASN A 208 -22.75 15.02 19.54
CA ASN A 208 -23.47 16.06 18.82
C ASN A 208 -24.47 15.48 17.79
N GLY A 209 -24.75 14.17 17.84
CA GLY A 209 -25.77 13.51 17.02
C GLY A 209 -25.30 13.03 15.64
N SER A 210 -23.99 12.98 15.39
CA SER A 210 -23.47 12.34 14.18
C SER A 210 -23.65 10.83 14.24
N ILE A 211 -23.99 10.22 13.11
CA ILE A 211 -23.97 8.77 12.91
C ILE A 211 -22.79 8.42 12.02
N PHE A 212 -22.17 7.26 12.26
CA PHE A 212 -21.05 6.75 11.46
C PHE A 212 -21.44 5.42 10.82
N ASN A 213 -21.28 5.33 9.51
CA ASN A 213 -21.56 4.12 8.75
C ASN A 213 -20.37 3.14 8.78
N THR A 214 -19.16 3.66 9.00
CA THR A 214 -17.91 2.92 8.95
C THR A 214 -17.14 3.05 10.26
N SER A 215 -16.05 2.28 10.36
CA SER A 215 -15.05 2.45 11.43
C SER A 215 -13.78 3.15 10.93
N SER A 216 -13.81 3.71 9.72
CA SER A 216 -12.66 4.38 9.11
C SER A 216 -12.56 5.81 9.59
N ASP A 217 -11.33 6.22 9.88
CA ASP A 217 -10.97 7.57 10.27
C ASP A 217 -11.23 8.62 9.17
N THR A 218 -11.22 8.20 7.90
CA THR A 218 -11.61 9.04 6.76
C THR A 218 -13.03 9.61 6.89
N GLU A 219 -13.99 8.87 7.48
CA GLU A 219 -15.36 9.36 7.66
C GLU A 219 -15.42 10.53 8.66
N VAL A 220 -14.58 10.51 9.71
CA VAL A 220 -14.44 11.63 10.66
C VAL A 220 -14.06 12.92 9.95
N VAL A 221 -13.16 12.85 8.95
CA VAL A 221 -12.76 14.02 8.16
C VAL A 221 -13.96 14.65 7.45
N LEU A 222 -14.83 13.82 6.85
CA LEU A 222 -16.05 14.31 6.17
C LEU A 222 -17.01 14.99 7.16
N HIS A 223 -17.23 14.40 8.34
CA HIS A 223 -18.07 15.01 9.38
C HIS A 223 -17.52 16.37 9.85
N LEU A 224 -16.21 16.48 10.08
CA LEU A 224 -15.57 17.73 10.48
C LEU A 224 -15.73 18.83 9.41
N ILE A 225 -15.59 18.48 8.13
CA ILE A 225 -15.83 19.41 7.01
C ILE A 225 -17.32 19.84 6.97
N ALA A 226 -18.24 18.92 7.22
CA ALA A 226 -19.67 19.17 7.15
C ALA A 226 -20.14 20.16 8.23
N ILE A 227 -19.63 20.03 9.46
CA ILE A 227 -19.98 20.93 10.59
C ILE A 227 -19.29 22.28 10.50
N SER A 228 -18.14 22.40 9.82
CA SER A 228 -17.43 23.66 9.63
C SER A 228 -18.35 24.75 9.07
N LYS A 229 -18.20 26.00 9.49
CA LYS A 229 -18.96 27.15 8.94
C LYS A 229 -18.15 27.97 7.92
N ALA A 230 -16.85 27.71 7.78
CA ALA A 230 -15.92 28.53 7.00
C ALA A 230 -16.22 28.53 5.49
N ARG A 231 -15.81 29.58 4.78
CA ARG A 231 -15.95 29.68 3.32
C ARG A 231 -14.69 30.30 2.72
N PRO A 232 -14.28 29.90 1.50
CA PRO A 232 -14.86 28.89 0.59
C PRO A 232 -14.53 27.43 1.00
N PHE A 233 -14.74 26.43 0.13
CA PHE A 233 -14.60 25.00 0.46
C PHE A 233 -13.26 24.64 1.11
N PHE A 234 -12.13 25.11 0.56
CA PHE A 234 -10.81 24.78 1.10
C PHE A 234 -10.61 25.25 2.55
N MET A 235 -11.27 26.33 2.99
CA MET A 235 -11.23 26.78 4.39
C MET A 235 -11.86 25.77 5.36
N ARG A 236 -12.78 24.93 4.87
CA ARG A 236 -13.42 23.86 5.67
C ARG A 236 -12.50 22.67 5.81
N ILE A 237 -11.75 22.36 4.76
CA ILE A 237 -10.67 21.36 4.81
C ILE A 237 -9.64 21.80 5.84
N ILE A 238 -9.21 23.06 5.82
CA ILE A 238 -8.25 23.60 6.79
C ILE A 238 -8.81 23.49 8.22
N ASP A 239 -10.04 23.96 8.47
CA ASP A 239 -10.70 23.87 9.78
C ASP A 239 -10.89 22.42 10.27
N ALA A 240 -11.07 21.46 9.36
CA ALA A 240 -11.04 20.04 9.71
C ALA A 240 -9.62 19.59 10.07
N CYS A 241 -8.63 19.87 9.22
CA CYS A 241 -7.23 19.46 9.37
C CYS A 241 -6.58 20.00 10.65
N GLU A 242 -6.95 21.20 11.09
CA GLU A 242 -6.48 21.79 12.36
C GLU A 242 -6.90 20.97 13.59
N LYS A 243 -7.96 20.17 13.49
CA LYS A 243 -8.43 19.27 14.56
C LYS A 243 -7.83 17.86 14.45
N LEU A 244 -7.23 17.53 13.31
CA LEU A 244 -6.67 16.21 13.06
C LEU A 244 -5.27 16.10 13.68
N GLN A 245 -5.03 15.00 14.38
CA GLN A 245 -3.69 14.62 14.85
C GLN A 245 -3.32 13.29 14.23
N GLY A 246 -2.09 13.15 13.76
CA GLY A 246 -1.59 11.93 13.13
C GLY A 246 -1.05 12.20 11.73
N ALA A 247 -1.18 11.19 10.86
CA ALA A 247 -0.65 11.22 9.51
C ALA A 247 -1.77 11.22 8.48
N TYR A 248 -1.65 12.05 7.45
CA TYR A 248 -2.61 12.05 6.35
C TYR A 248 -2.02 12.66 5.08
N SER A 249 -2.17 11.92 3.98
CA SER A 249 -2.14 12.43 2.62
C SER A 249 -3.50 12.15 2.00
N MET A 250 -4.22 13.20 1.61
CA MET A 250 -5.60 13.10 1.17
C MET A 250 -5.79 13.78 -0.18
N VAL A 251 -6.67 13.20 -0.99
CA VAL A 251 -7.22 13.84 -2.17
C VAL A 251 -8.74 13.92 -2.04
N PHE A 252 -9.29 15.11 -2.30
CA PHE A 252 -10.72 15.38 -2.27
C PHE A 252 -11.20 15.75 -3.65
N VAL A 253 -12.40 15.29 -4.01
CA VAL A 253 -13.10 15.71 -5.22
C VAL A 253 -14.45 16.33 -4.85
N THR A 254 -14.81 17.40 -5.54
CA THR A 254 -16.13 18.04 -5.52
C THR A 254 -16.63 18.16 -6.95
N GLU A 255 -17.79 18.75 -7.16
CA GLU A 255 -18.41 18.92 -8.48
C GLU A 255 -17.53 19.66 -9.51
N ASP A 256 -16.55 20.46 -9.06
CA ASP A 256 -15.72 21.27 -9.95
C ASP A 256 -14.25 21.44 -9.50
N LYS A 257 -13.82 20.79 -8.41
CA LYS A 257 -12.46 20.93 -7.85
C LYS A 257 -11.87 19.61 -7.40
N LEU A 258 -10.56 19.51 -7.58
CA LEU A 258 -9.69 18.51 -6.96
C LEU A 258 -8.81 19.21 -5.91
N VAL A 259 -8.71 18.66 -4.71
CA VAL A 259 -7.88 19.22 -3.63
C VAL A 259 -6.94 18.16 -3.10
N ALA A 260 -5.65 18.47 -3.00
CA ALA A 260 -4.66 17.61 -2.37
C ALA A 260 -4.19 18.23 -1.05
N VAL A 261 -4.09 17.41 -0.01
CA VAL A 261 -3.71 17.83 1.34
C VAL A 261 -2.65 16.89 1.89
N ARG A 262 -1.62 17.47 2.52
CA ARG A 262 -0.61 16.72 3.25
C ARG A 262 -0.47 17.25 4.67
N ASP A 263 -0.36 16.36 5.64
CA ASP A 263 -0.28 16.72 7.06
C ASP A 263 0.94 17.62 7.37
N PRO A 264 0.90 18.41 8.45
CA PRO A 264 1.96 19.36 8.81
C PRO A 264 3.35 18.74 9.06
N TYR A 265 3.43 17.46 9.41
CA TYR A 265 4.69 16.73 9.57
C TYR A 265 5.14 16.05 8.28
N GLY A 266 4.24 15.90 7.30
CA GLY A 266 4.51 15.26 6.02
C GLY A 266 4.78 13.76 6.14
N PHE A 267 4.15 13.06 7.09
CA PHE A 267 4.41 11.65 7.38
C PHE A 267 4.29 10.76 6.15
N ARG A 268 3.18 10.91 5.40
CA ARG A 268 2.87 10.13 4.19
C ARG A 268 3.27 10.87 2.92
N PRO A 269 3.66 10.16 1.85
CA PRO A 269 4.05 10.78 0.60
C PRO A 269 2.85 11.20 -0.24
N LEU A 270 3.02 12.33 -0.92
CA LEU A 270 2.07 12.85 -1.91
C LEU A 270 2.82 13.73 -2.90
N VAL A 271 2.76 13.36 -4.18
CA VAL A 271 3.44 14.04 -5.28
C VAL A 271 2.44 14.57 -6.29
N MET A 272 2.85 15.60 -7.04
CA MET A 272 2.08 16.21 -8.12
C MET A 272 2.85 16.09 -9.44
N GLY A 273 2.13 15.78 -10.51
CA GLY A 273 2.63 15.81 -11.88
C GLY A 273 1.61 16.35 -12.86
N ARG A 274 2.01 16.50 -14.12
CA ARG A 274 1.16 17.02 -15.19
C ARG A 274 1.33 16.24 -16.49
N ARG A 275 0.21 15.90 -17.13
CA ARG A 275 0.19 15.26 -18.45
C ARG A 275 0.34 16.29 -19.57
N SER A 276 0.61 15.82 -20.78
CA SER A 276 0.81 16.65 -21.98
C SER A 276 -0.40 17.52 -22.35
N ASN A 277 -1.62 17.07 -22.06
CA ASN A 277 -2.87 17.82 -22.27
C ASN A 277 -3.15 18.88 -21.18
N GLY A 278 -2.28 18.99 -20.17
CA GLY A 278 -2.44 19.90 -19.04
C GLY A 278 -3.14 19.30 -17.82
N ALA A 279 -3.59 18.05 -17.88
CA ALA A 279 -4.23 17.38 -16.75
C ALA A 279 -3.27 17.28 -15.56
N VAL A 280 -3.77 17.61 -14.37
CA VAL A 280 -3.00 17.59 -13.13
C VAL A 280 -3.28 16.29 -12.39
N VAL A 281 -2.22 15.64 -11.92
CA VAL A 281 -2.29 14.35 -11.23
C VAL A 281 -1.60 14.45 -9.87
N PHE A 282 -2.26 13.94 -8.83
CA PHE A 282 -1.67 13.66 -7.53
C PHE A 282 -1.59 12.15 -7.31
N ALA A 283 -0.50 11.68 -6.70
CA ALA A 283 -0.33 10.27 -6.37
C ALA A 283 0.51 10.10 -5.10
N SER A 284 0.37 8.96 -4.40
CA SER A 284 1.25 8.63 -3.27
C SER A 284 2.72 8.44 -3.68
N GLU A 285 2.99 7.95 -4.89
CA GLU A 285 4.36 7.77 -5.41
C GLU A 285 4.49 8.25 -6.86
N THR A 286 5.72 8.59 -7.27
CA THR A 286 6.01 9.02 -8.64
C THR A 286 5.82 7.91 -9.67
N CYS A 287 5.97 6.64 -9.30
CA CYS A 287 5.77 5.51 -10.23
C CYS A 287 4.38 5.49 -10.88
N ALA A 288 3.36 6.00 -10.18
CA ALA A 288 2.02 6.15 -10.72
C ALA A 288 1.94 7.26 -11.77
N LEU A 289 2.67 8.36 -11.57
CA LEU A 289 2.79 9.45 -12.53
C LEU A 289 3.52 8.95 -13.78
N ASP A 290 4.62 8.22 -13.59
CA ASP A 290 5.44 7.67 -14.67
C ASP A 290 4.63 6.74 -15.59
N LEU A 291 3.81 5.85 -15.01
CA LEU A 291 3.00 4.91 -15.79
C LEU A 291 1.99 5.61 -16.71
N ILE A 292 1.39 6.72 -16.27
CA ILE A 292 0.36 7.44 -17.03
C ILE A 292 0.90 8.66 -17.80
N GLU A 293 2.23 8.76 -17.90
CA GLU A 293 2.94 9.84 -18.59
C GLU A 293 2.63 11.24 -18.03
N ALA A 294 2.39 11.32 -16.71
CA ALA A 294 2.35 12.59 -15.99
C ALA A 294 3.78 12.97 -15.59
N THR A 295 4.31 14.05 -16.15
CA THR A 295 5.64 14.56 -15.80
C THR A 295 5.62 15.03 -14.34
N TYR A 296 6.48 14.46 -13.51
CA TYR A 296 6.64 14.87 -12.11
C TYR A 296 7.01 16.36 -12.00
N GLU A 297 6.27 17.12 -11.20
CA GLU A 297 6.55 18.53 -10.93
C GLU A 297 7.24 18.72 -9.58
N ARG A 298 6.62 18.23 -8.50
CA ARG A 298 7.10 18.38 -7.12
C ARG A 298 6.31 17.53 -6.13
N GLU A 299 6.81 17.42 -4.91
CA GLU A 299 6.01 16.98 -3.76
C GLU A 299 4.93 18.02 -3.40
N VAL A 300 3.81 17.53 -2.87
CA VAL A 300 2.92 18.34 -2.04
C VAL A 300 3.63 18.56 -0.71
N TYR A 301 3.79 19.82 -0.28
CA TYR A 301 4.60 20.14 0.89
C TYR A 301 3.89 19.77 2.20
N PRO A 302 4.64 19.50 3.29
CA PRO A 302 4.05 19.35 4.62
C PRO A 302 3.18 20.54 4.99
N GLY A 303 1.93 20.28 5.38
CA GLY A 303 0.93 21.27 5.73
C GLY A 303 0.27 21.97 4.54
N GLU A 304 0.55 21.58 3.30
CA GLU A 304 0.03 22.23 2.11
C GLU A 304 -1.38 21.76 1.75
N VAL A 305 -2.23 22.72 1.35
CA VAL A 305 -3.52 22.48 0.71
C VAL A 305 -3.49 23.04 -0.71
N LEU A 306 -3.39 22.15 -1.70
CA LEU A 306 -3.44 22.48 -3.11
C LEU A 306 -4.84 22.33 -3.66
N VAL A 307 -5.36 23.35 -4.31
CA VAL A 307 -6.66 23.33 -5.00
C VAL A 307 -6.41 23.44 -6.50
N VAL A 308 -6.99 22.52 -7.25
CA VAL A 308 -7.03 22.55 -8.72
C VAL A 308 -8.46 22.80 -9.15
N ASP A 309 -8.64 23.88 -9.90
CA ASP A 309 -9.90 24.26 -10.53
C ASP A 309 -9.65 24.74 -11.97
N LYS A 310 -10.69 25.30 -12.61
CA LYS A 310 -10.63 25.78 -14.00
C LYS A 310 -9.56 26.86 -14.24
N ASP A 311 -9.11 27.55 -13.19
CA ASP A 311 -8.06 28.56 -13.27
C ASP A 311 -6.66 27.95 -13.09
N GLY A 312 -6.57 26.65 -12.78
CA GLY A 312 -5.33 25.90 -12.58
C GLY A 312 -5.03 25.55 -11.12
N VAL A 313 -3.76 25.24 -10.85
CA VAL A 313 -3.27 24.83 -9.52
C VAL A 313 -2.98 26.04 -8.65
N LYS A 314 -3.56 26.10 -7.45
CA LYS A 314 -3.31 27.15 -6.44
C LYS A 314 -2.97 26.53 -5.10
N SER A 315 -1.84 26.92 -4.50
CA SER A 315 -1.52 26.63 -3.10
C SER A 315 -2.25 27.63 -2.21
N GLN A 316 -3.32 27.18 -1.53
CA GLN A 316 -4.24 28.07 -0.81
C GLN A 316 -3.89 28.20 0.68
N CYS A 317 -3.16 27.23 1.24
CA CYS A 317 -2.76 27.25 2.64
C CYS A 317 -1.47 26.45 2.85
N LEU A 318 -0.63 26.98 3.74
CA LEU A 318 0.42 26.25 4.42
C LEU A 318 0.09 26.32 5.92
N MET A 319 -0.43 25.21 6.44
CA MET A 319 -0.65 25.04 7.88
C MET A 319 0.68 25.24 8.65
N PRO A 320 0.65 25.54 9.96
CA PRO A 320 1.86 25.79 10.75
C PRO A 320 2.94 24.74 10.49
N LYS A 321 4.12 25.20 10.07
CA LYS A 321 5.22 24.32 9.66
C LYS A 321 5.90 23.74 10.89
N PHE A 322 5.82 22.42 11.05
CA PHE A 322 6.69 21.68 11.96
C PHE A 322 7.96 21.24 11.22
N GLU A 323 8.98 20.84 11.98
CA GLU A 323 10.07 20.09 11.39
C GLU A 323 9.50 18.77 10.85
N PRO A 324 9.70 18.43 9.56
CA PRO A 324 9.09 17.24 8.96
C PRO A 324 9.46 15.96 9.71
N LYS A 325 8.58 14.96 9.68
CA LYS A 325 8.77 13.63 10.25
C LYS A 325 8.25 12.57 9.26
N GLN A 326 8.76 12.63 8.04
CA GLN A 326 8.44 11.74 6.93
C GLN A 326 8.74 10.28 7.29
N CYS A 327 7.93 9.33 6.84
CA CYS A 327 8.09 7.92 7.23
C CYS A 327 9.37 7.31 6.62
N ILE A 328 10.40 7.02 7.43
CA ILE A 328 11.62 6.37 6.92
C ILE A 328 11.37 4.97 6.32
N PHE A 329 10.28 4.33 6.75
CA PHE A 329 9.91 3.00 6.27
C PHE A 329 9.47 2.98 4.80
N GLU A 330 9.16 4.15 4.23
CA GLU A 330 8.96 4.31 2.78
C GLU A 330 10.21 3.94 1.99
N HIS A 331 11.38 4.38 2.46
CA HIS A 331 12.66 4.05 1.83
C HIS A 331 13.11 2.62 2.14
N ILE A 332 12.81 2.12 3.33
CA ILE A 332 13.23 0.76 3.75
C ILE A 332 12.44 -0.31 3.01
N TYR A 333 11.11 -0.17 2.93
CA TYR A 333 10.26 -1.28 2.49
C TYR A 333 9.09 -0.86 1.57
N PHE A 334 8.32 0.18 1.92
CA PHE A 334 7.00 0.38 1.30
C PHE A 334 7.02 0.83 -0.15
N SER A 335 7.75 1.89 -0.44
CA SER A 335 7.74 2.46 -1.77
C SER A 335 8.42 1.53 -2.77
N LEU A 336 8.04 1.61 -4.04
CA LEU A 336 8.76 0.86 -5.07
C LEU A 336 10.13 1.48 -5.33
N PRO A 337 11.15 0.69 -5.69
CA PRO A 337 12.49 1.21 -5.97
C PRO A 337 12.54 2.25 -7.10
N ASN A 338 11.63 2.19 -8.07
CA ASN A 338 11.53 3.16 -9.15
C ASN A 338 10.85 4.48 -8.75
N SER A 339 10.47 4.66 -7.49
CA SER A 339 9.87 5.90 -7.00
C SER A 339 10.91 6.86 -6.43
N ILE A 340 10.61 8.15 -6.58
CA ILE A 340 11.26 9.24 -5.84
C ILE A 340 10.28 9.68 -4.76
N VAL A 341 10.60 9.38 -3.52
CA VAL A 341 9.76 9.71 -2.36
C VAL A 341 10.58 10.61 -1.45
N PHE A 342 9.97 11.68 -0.95
CA PHE A 342 10.64 12.65 -0.08
C PHE A 342 11.93 13.24 -0.70
N GLY A 343 11.88 13.47 -2.02
CA GLY A 343 13.02 13.98 -2.80
C GLY A 343 14.18 12.99 -2.98
N ARG A 344 14.03 11.73 -2.55
CA ARG A 344 15.09 10.71 -2.57
C ARG A 344 14.71 9.50 -3.40
N SER A 345 15.69 8.97 -4.14
CA SER A 345 15.53 7.68 -4.82
C SER A 345 15.40 6.56 -3.78
N VAL A 346 14.32 5.78 -3.87
CA VAL A 346 14.12 4.61 -3.02
C VAL A 346 15.16 3.54 -3.34
N TYR A 347 15.49 3.33 -4.63
CA TYR A 347 16.55 2.41 -5.04
C TYR A 347 17.90 2.76 -4.43
N GLU A 348 18.35 4.01 -4.57
CA GLU A 348 19.65 4.45 -4.03
C GLU A 348 19.71 4.25 -2.52
N SER A 349 18.63 4.61 -1.81
CA SER A 349 18.55 4.46 -0.36
C SER A 349 18.79 3.00 0.04
N ARG A 350 18.07 2.05 -0.59
CA ARG A 350 18.22 0.61 -0.30
C ARG A 350 19.59 0.07 -0.68
N HIS A 351 20.15 0.50 -1.80
CA HIS A 351 21.48 0.07 -2.24
C HIS A 351 22.53 0.49 -1.19
N VAL A 352 22.49 1.74 -0.75
CA VAL A 352 23.42 2.25 0.27
C VAL A 352 23.21 1.57 1.63
N PHE A 353 21.98 1.20 2.02
CA PHE A 353 21.77 0.39 3.23
C PHE A 353 22.50 -0.95 3.16
N GLY A 354 22.50 -1.59 1.98
CA GLY A 354 23.30 -2.77 1.70
C GLY A 354 24.81 -2.55 1.85
N GLU A 355 25.32 -1.45 1.29
CA GLU A 355 26.75 -1.09 1.40
C GLU A 355 27.17 -0.82 2.85
N ILE A 356 26.31 -0.16 3.63
CA ILE A 356 26.55 0.09 5.06
C ILE A 356 26.64 -1.24 5.80
N LEU A 357 25.68 -2.15 5.60
CA LEU A 357 25.69 -3.48 6.22
C LEU A 357 26.95 -4.28 5.90
N ALA A 358 27.42 -4.24 4.66
CA ALA A 358 28.66 -4.92 4.26
C ALA A 358 29.91 -4.30 4.89
N THR A 359 29.87 -3.00 5.18
CA THR A 359 30.98 -2.28 5.82
C THR A 359 31.02 -2.52 7.32
N GLU A 360 29.87 -2.48 7.99
CA GLU A 360 29.77 -2.56 9.46
C GLU A 360 29.73 -3.99 9.97
N SER A 361 29.22 -4.92 9.17
CA SER A 361 29.02 -6.32 9.57
C SER A 361 29.44 -7.28 8.45
N PRO A 362 30.71 -7.22 7.99
CA PRO A 362 31.23 -8.15 7.01
C PRO A 362 31.29 -9.57 7.60
N VAL A 363 31.20 -10.56 6.72
CA VAL A 363 31.49 -11.95 7.04
C VAL A 363 32.07 -12.63 5.80
N GLU A 364 33.01 -13.55 6.00
CA GLU A 364 33.49 -14.36 4.89
C GLU A 364 32.37 -15.27 4.40
N CYS A 365 31.97 -15.08 3.15
CA CYS A 365 30.91 -15.86 2.52
C CYS A 365 31.24 -16.12 1.05
N ASP A 366 30.55 -17.08 0.46
CA ASP A 366 30.79 -17.49 -0.93
C ASP A 366 29.75 -16.91 -1.89
N VAL A 367 28.60 -16.47 -1.36
CA VAL A 367 27.51 -15.88 -2.14
C VAL A 367 26.65 -14.93 -1.30
N VAL A 368 26.21 -13.84 -1.92
CA VAL A 368 25.18 -12.95 -1.39
C VAL A 368 23.87 -13.20 -2.13
N ILE A 369 22.78 -13.38 -1.39
CA ILE A 369 21.44 -13.57 -1.93
C ILE A 369 20.47 -12.60 -1.26
N ALA A 370 19.29 -12.43 -1.84
CA ALA A 370 18.20 -11.66 -1.27
C ALA A 370 17.04 -12.55 -0.84
N VAL A 371 16.24 -12.05 0.11
CA VAL A 371 14.83 -12.44 0.23
C VAL A 371 14.03 -11.60 -0.79
N PRO A 372 13.50 -12.20 -1.87
CA PRO A 372 12.82 -11.45 -2.91
C PRO A 372 11.38 -11.07 -2.52
N ASP A 373 10.84 -9.96 -3.01
CA ASP A 373 11.50 -8.99 -3.92
C ASP A 373 12.11 -7.80 -3.17
N SER A 374 11.72 -7.58 -1.91
CA SER A 374 12.05 -6.37 -1.14
C SER A 374 13.55 -6.23 -0.81
N GLY A 375 14.22 -7.34 -0.49
CA GLY A 375 15.63 -7.33 -0.11
C GLY A 375 16.62 -7.22 -1.29
N VAL A 376 16.15 -7.32 -2.54
CA VAL A 376 17.03 -7.45 -3.73
C VAL A 376 17.99 -6.28 -3.87
N VAL A 377 17.50 -5.04 -3.76
CA VAL A 377 18.35 -3.85 -3.97
C VAL A 377 19.41 -3.70 -2.87
N ALA A 378 19.04 -3.99 -1.62
CA ALA A 378 20.00 -3.99 -0.51
C ALA A 378 21.03 -5.13 -0.65
N ALA A 379 20.63 -6.31 -1.13
CA ALA A 379 21.56 -7.40 -1.42
C ALA A 379 22.57 -7.03 -2.51
N LEU A 380 22.14 -6.33 -3.56
CA LEU A 380 23.03 -5.81 -4.61
C LEU A 380 24.07 -4.85 -4.03
N GLY A 381 23.67 -3.92 -3.17
CA GLY A 381 24.59 -3.02 -2.49
C GLY A 381 25.56 -3.73 -1.55
N TYR A 382 25.08 -4.73 -0.80
CA TYR A 382 25.92 -5.56 0.05
C TYR A 382 26.96 -6.33 -0.77
N ALA A 383 26.55 -6.96 -1.87
CA ALA A 383 27.41 -7.69 -2.78
C ALA A 383 28.47 -6.77 -3.41
N ALA A 384 28.06 -5.60 -3.90
CA ALA A 384 28.95 -4.61 -4.48
C ALA A 384 30.03 -4.16 -3.50
N LYS A 385 29.66 -3.93 -2.24
CA LYS A 385 30.60 -3.46 -1.21
C LYS A 385 31.50 -4.57 -0.64
N SER A 386 30.97 -5.77 -0.46
CA SER A 386 31.72 -6.93 0.05
C SER A 386 32.64 -7.57 -0.99
N GLY A 387 32.38 -7.34 -2.29
CA GLY A 387 33.10 -7.97 -3.39
C GLY A 387 32.71 -9.44 -3.64
N VAL A 388 31.70 -9.94 -2.93
CA VAL A 388 31.16 -11.29 -3.09
C VAL A 388 30.02 -11.27 -4.13
N PRO A 389 29.95 -12.21 -5.08
CA PRO A 389 28.95 -12.18 -6.14
C PRO A 389 27.52 -12.31 -5.58
N PHE A 390 26.64 -11.43 -6.06
CA PHE A 390 25.19 -11.61 -5.91
C PHE A 390 24.71 -12.78 -6.78
N GLN A 391 23.85 -13.62 -6.24
CA GLN A 391 23.15 -14.65 -6.98
C GLN A 391 21.68 -14.70 -6.55
N GLN A 392 20.82 -15.07 -7.49
CA GLN A 392 19.41 -15.30 -7.18
C GLN A 392 19.24 -16.69 -6.53
N GLY A 393 19.51 -16.78 -5.23
CA GLY A 393 19.41 -18.02 -4.45
C GLY A 393 18.00 -18.40 -4.02
N LEU A 394 17.07 -17.44 -4.03
CA LEU A 394 15.65 -17.63 -3.77
C LEU A 394 14.84 -17.06 -4.94
N ILE A 395 13.83 -17.78 -5.38
CA ILE A 395 12.89 -17.37 -6.43
C ILE A 395 11.52 -17.18 -5.81
N ARG A 396 10.94 -15.99 -5.95
CA ARG A 396 9.55 -15.75 -5.57
C ARG A 396 8.62 -16.34 -6.61
N SER A 397 7.60 -17.07 -6.18
CA SER A 397 6.55 -17.55 -7.08
C SER A 397 5.62 -16.38 -7.46
N HIS A 398 5.40 -16.19 -8.75
CA HIS A 398 4.52 -15.16 -9.30
C HIS A 398 3.03 -15.51 -9.25
N TYR A 399 2.70 -16.76 -8.90
CA TYR A 399 1.34 -17.31 -8.98
C TYR A 399 0.70 -17.54 -7.61
N VAL A 400 1.30 -17.01 -6.54
CA VAL A 400 0.75 -17.15 -5.19
C VAL A 400 -0.34 -16.10 -4.99
N GLY A 401 -1.60 -16.55 -4.91
CA GLY A 401 -2.76 -15.73 -4.56
C GLY A 401 -3.05 -15.70 -3.06
N ARG A 402 -4.09 -14.95 -2.64
CA ARG A 402 -4.50 -14.79 -1.22
C ARG A 402 -5.37 -15.92 -0.67
N THR A 403 -5.99 -16.71 -1.53
CA THR A 403 -6.93 -17.75 -1.12
C THR A 403 -6.28 -19.12 -1.20
N PHE A 404 -5.83 -19.63 -0.05
CA PHE A 404 -5.51 -21.04 0.09
C PHE A 404 -6.43 -21.64 1.16
N ILE A 405 -7.49 -22.30 0.71
CA ILE A 405 -8.23 -23.24 1.54
C ILE A 405 -7.32 -24.46 1.70
N GLU A 406 -6.48 -24.47 2.74
CA GLU A 406 -5.61 -25.62 3.01
C GLU A 406 -6.32 -26.62 3.92
N PRO A 407 -6.50 -27.88 3.49
CA PRO A 407 -7.07 -28.91 4.34
C PRO A 407 -5.98 -29.43 5.30
N SER A 408 -6.17 -29.14 6.59
CA SER A 408 -5.45 -29.67 7.77
C SER A 408 -4.21 -28.92 8.29
N GLN A 409 -4.09 -28.87 9.62
CA GLN A 409 -3.03 -28.23 10.42
C GLN A 409 -1.59 -28.69 10.07
N LYS A 410 -1.43 -29.87 9.45
CA LYS A 410 -0.11 -30.44 9.10
C LYS A 410 0.55 -29.81 7.87
N ILE A 411 -0.17 -29.00 7.09
CA ILE A 411 0.34 -28.40 5.84
C ILE A 411 0.72 -26.93 6.00
N ARG A 412 0.37 -26.26 7.11
CA ARG A 412 0.68 -24.83 7.35
C ARG A 412 2.17 -24.47 7.29
N ASP A 413 3.08 -25.42 7.49
CA ASP A 413 4.53 -25.21 7.32
C ASP A 413 4.98 -25.01 5.85
N PHE A 414 4.08 -25.16 4.86
CA PHE A 414 4.39 -25.01 3.43
C PHE A 414 4.28 -23.57 2.89
N GLY A 415 3.71 -22.61 3.62
CA GLY A 415 3.43 -21.28 3.04
C GLY A 415 4.67 -20.55 2.52
N VAL A 416 5.80 -20.64 3.23
CA VAL A 416 7.09 -20.09 2.74
C VAL A 416 7.60 -20.86 1.53
N LYS A 417 7.42 -22.20 1.46
CA LYS A 417 7.83 -23.03 0.30
C LYS A 417 6.97 -22.77 -0.94
N LEU A 418 5.70 -22.38 -0.76
CA LEU A 418 4.82 -21.93 -1.84
C LEU A 418 5.24 -20.57 -2.38
N LYS A 419 5.67 -19.66 -1.50
CA LYS A 419 6.09 -18.29 -1.84
C LYS A 419 7.52 -18.22 -2.39
N LEU A 420 8.44 -18.98 -1.81
CA LEU A 420 9.87 -18.90 -2.07
C LEU A 420 10.46 -20.29 -2.37
N SER A 421 11.13 -20.39 -3.52
CA SER A 421 11.81 -21.62 -3.95
C SER A 421 13.33 -21.42 -3.93
N PRO A 422 14.09 -22.24 -3.19
CA PRO A 422 15.54 -22.14 -3.14
C PRO A 422 16.19 -22.76 -4.37
N VAL A 423 17.26 -22.14 -4.87
CA VAL A 423 18.06 -22.66 -5.99
C VAL A 423 19.22 -23.46 -5.44
N ARG A 424 19.05 -24.79 -5.26
CA ARG A 424 20.07 -25.68 -4.68
C ARG A 424 21.46 -25.50 -5.33
N GLY A 425 21.54 -25.40 -6.66
CA GLY A 425 22.82 -25.21 -7.37
C GLY A 425 23.57 -23.91 -7.02
N VAL A 426 22.88 -22.91 -6.46
CA VAL A 426 23.50 -21.69 -5.95
C VAL A 426 23.98 -21.87 -4.51
N LEU A 427 23.28 -22.66 -3.70
CA LEU A 427 23.38 -22.70 -2.23
C LEU A 427 24.20 -23.88 -1.68
N GLU A 428 24.22 -25.01 -2.37
CA GLU A 428 24.77 -26.27 -1.85
C GLU A 428 26.27 -26.15 -1.49
N GLY A 429 26.60 -26.47 -0.25
CA GLY A 429 27.96 -26.43 0.31
C GLY A 429 28.50 -25.02 0.61
N LYS A 430 27.74 -23.95 0.36
CA LYS A 430 28.22 -22.56 0.46
C LYS A 430 27.87 -21.89 1.78
N ARG A 431 28.70 -20.91 2.17
CA ARG A 431 28.42 -19.91 3.19
C ARG A 431 27.63 -18.78 2.54
N VAL A 432 26.40 -18.57 2.99
CA VAL A 432 25.42 -17.69 2.33
C VAL A 432 25.17 -16.47 3.20
N VAL A 433 25.38 -15.27 2.66
CA VAL A 433 24.76 -14.07 3.22
C VAL A 433 23.39 -13.90 2.57
N VAL A 434 22.34 -13.84 3.39
CA VAL A 434 20.97 -13.54 2.95
C VAL A 434 20.57 -12.17 3.48
N VAL A 435 20.19 -11.28 2.57
CA VAL A 435 19.75 -9.92 2.91
C VAL A 435 18.23 -9.82 2.82
N ASP A 436 17.60 -9.32 3.88
CA ASP A 436 16.17 -8.97 3.94
C ASP A 436 16.00 -7.52 4.38
N ASP A 437 14.83 -6.94 4.18
CA ASP A 437 14.57 -5.53 4.52
C ASP A 437 14.39 -5.31 6.03
N SER A 438 13.65 -6.20 6.70
CA SER A 438 13.25 -6.03 8.10
C SER A 438 12.94 -7.36 8.79
N ILE A 439 12.92 -7.33 10.13
CA ILE A 439 12.40 -8.42 10.96
C ILE A 439 11.37 -7.81 11.92
N VAL A 440 10.14 -8.32 11.91
CA VAL A 440 9.04 -7.89 12.81
C VAL A 440 8.80 -8.94 13.89
N ARG A 441 8.25 -10.11 13.52
CA ARG A 441 7.98 -11.24 14.42
C ARG A 441 9.09 -12.31 14.40
N GLY A 442 9.87 -12.38 13.32
CA GLY A 442 11.00 -13.31 13.15
C GLY A 442 10.63 -14.72 12.66
N THR A 443 9.35 -15.07 12.60
CA THR A 443 8.88 -16.41 12.19
C THR A 443 9.17 -16.72 10.71
N THR A 444 8.96 -15.79 9.78
CA THR A 444 9.35 -15.92 8.37
C THR A 444 10.86 -16.04 8.22
N SER A 445 11.63 -15.22 8.93
CA SER A 445 13.09 -15.27 8.92
C SER A 445 13.60 -16.65 9.36
N SER A 446 13.03 -17.23 10.43
CA SER A 446 13.33 -18.58 10.88
C SER A 446 13.02 -19.64 9.80
N LYS A 447 11.85 -19.55 9.16
CA LYS A 447 11.46 -20.44 8.05
C LYS A 447 12.40 -20.31 6.84
N ILE A 448 12.83 -19.10 6.48
CA ILE A 448 13.77 -18.84 5.39
C ILE A 448 15.14 -19.45 5.70
N VAL A 449 15.67 -19.25 6.91
CA VAL A 449 16.95 -19.85 7.30
C VAL A 449 16.88 -21.37 7.22
N ARG A 450 15.80 -21.99 7.74
CA ARG A 450 15.56 -23.43 7.61
C ARG A 450 15.53 -23.88 6.15
N LEU A 451 14.81 -23.16 5.29
CA LEU A 451 14.72 -23.44 3.85
C LEU A 451 16.09 -23.42 3.15
N LEU A 452 16.94 -22.45 3.49
CA LEU A 452 18.29 -22.33 2.93
C LEU A 452 19.20 -23.49 3.38
N ARG A 453 19.12 -23.89 4.67
CA ARG A 453 19.84 -25.07 5.17
C ARG A 453 19.37 -26.36 4.51
N GLU A 454 18.06 -26.56 4.36
CA GLU A 454 17.49 -27.70 3.63
C GLU A 454 17.91 -27.74 2.15
N ALA A 455 18.20 -26.58 1.55
CA ALA A 455 18.74 -26.47 0.20
C ALA A 455 20.26 -26.72 0.12
N GLY A 456 20.92 -27.00 1.25
CA GLY A 456 22.33 -27.38 1.31
C GLY A 456 23.31 -26.28 1.71
N ALA A 457 22.84 -25.12 2.16
CA ALA A 457 23.73 -24.06 2.67
C ALA A 457 24.52 -24.56 3.90
N LYS A 458 25.85 -24.34 3.88
CA LYS A 458 26.75 -24.71 4.98
C LYS A 458 26.58 -23.76 6.18
N GLU A 459 26.57 -22.46 5.89
CA GLU A 459 26.39 -21.38 6.85
C GLU A 459 25.36 -20.39 6.28
N VAL A 460 24.55 -19.78 7.13
CA VAL A 460 23.52 -18.79 6.77
C VAL A 460 23.70 -17.57 7.66
N HIS A 461 24.11 -16.45 7.07
CA HIS A 461 24.33 -15.17 7.74
C HIS A 461 23.24 -14.19 7.33
N MET A 462 22.38 -13.81 8.26
CA MET A 462 21.28 -12.89 8.03
C MET A 462 21.78 -11.44 8.14
N ARG A 463 21.38 -10.59 7.20
CA ARG A 463 21.67 -9.14 7.19
C ARG A 463 20.40 -8.36 6.91
N ILE A 464 20.03 -7.46 7.81
CA ILE A 464 18.73 -6.77 7.78
C ILE A 464 18.92 -5.30 7.46
N ALA A 465 18.37 -4.84 6.34
CA ALA A 465 18.51 -3.47 5.81
C ALA A 465 17.64 -2.43 6.53
N SER A 466 17.42 -2.64 7.82
CA SER A 466 16.68 -1.78 8.75
C SER A 466 17.29 -1.91 10.14
N PRO A 467 17.23 -0.86 10.99
CA PRO A 467 17.38 -1.01 12.43
C PRO A 467 16.31 -1.95 13.01
N PRO A 468 16.52 -2.49 14.23
CA PRO A 468 15.52 -3.30 14.92
C PRO A 468 14.20 -2.54 15.16
N ILE A 469 13.07 -3.19 14.87
CA ILE A 469 11.73 -2.61 15.05
C ILE A 469 11.24 -2.90 16.47
N VAL A 470 11.23 -1.89 17.32
CA VAL A 470 10.94 -2.01 18.76
C VAL A 470 9.57 -1.44 19.14
N ALA A 471 8.94 -0.65 18.27
CA ALA A 471 7.65 -0.03 18.55
C ALA A 471 6.70 -0.09 17.34
N SER A 472 5.41 -0.22 17.61
CA SER A 472 4.36 -0.18 16.57
C SER A 472 4.30 1.19 15.87
N CYS A 473 3.82 1.24 14.64
CA CYS A 473 3.53 2.49 13.96
C CYS A 473 2.11 2.98 14.32
N TYR A 474 1.95 4.29 14.51
CA TYR A 474 0.65 4.94 14.69
C TYR A 474 0.26 5.89 13.54
N TYR A 475 1.02 5.84 12.44
CA TYR A 475 0.95 6.81 11.36
C TYR A 475 0.58 6.19 10.02
N GLY A 476 -0.15 5.08 10.06
CA GLY A 476 -0.65 4.42 8.86
C GLY A 476 0.31 3.38 8.27
N VAL A 477 0.94 2.61 9.14
CA VAL A 477 1.57 1.34 8.77
C VAL A 477 1.03 0.30 9.73
N ASP A 478 0.49 -0.78 9.19
CA ASP A 478 0.06 -1.93 9.97
C ASP A 478 1.29 -2.64 10.54
N THR A 479 1.44 -2.53 11.85
CA THR A 479 2.44 -3.26 12.61
C THR A 479 1.75 -3.93 13.78
N PRO A 480 2.17 -5.14 14.18
CA PRO A 480 1.62 -5.79 15.33
C PRO A 480 1.90 -5.00 16.62
N SER A 481 1.29 -5.41 17.72
CA SER A 481 1.51 -4.77 19.02
C SER A 481 2.99 -4.85 19.43
N SER A 482 3.46 -3.90 20.24
CA SER A 482 4.86 -3.91 20.70
C SER A 482 5.25 -5.21 21.43
N GLU A 483 4.31 -5.92 22.06
CA GLU A 483 4.56 -7.22 22.71
C GLU A 483 4.88 -8.33 21.69
N GLU A 484 4.37 -8.23 20.47
CA GLU A 484 4.59 -9.21 19.40
C GLU A 484 5.87 -8.93 18.60
N LEU A 485 6.42 -7.72 18.67
CA LEU A 485 7.68 -7.34 18.04
C LEU A 485 8.85 -8.08 18.69
N ILE A 486 9.58 -8.88 17.91
CA ILE A 486 10.66 -9.71 18.45
C ILE A 486 11.80 -8.86 19.03
N SER A 487 12.14 -7.75 18.38
CA SER A 487 13.18 -6.83 18.84
C SER A 487 12.78 -5.97 20.04
N ASN A 488 11.51 -5.97 20.43
CA ASN A 488 11.08 -5.37 21.70
C ASN A 488 11.26 -6.33 22.89
N ARG A 489 11.41 -7.65 22.62
CA ARG A 489 11.51 -8.68 23.66
C ARG A 489 12.91 -9.29 23.78
N LEU A 490 13.64 -9.35 22.68
CA LEU A 490 14.91 -10.09 22.56
C LEU A 490 16.04 -9.18 22.10
N SER A 491 17.24 -9.46 22.59
CA SER A 491 18.50 -8.93 22.07
C SER A 491 18.83 -9.49 20.68
N VAL A 492 19.81 -8.90 19.98
CA VAL A 492 20.21 -9.36 18.64
C VAL A 492 20.72 -10.80 18.66
N GLU A 493 21.45 -11.17 19.71
CA GLU A 493 21.96 -12.53 19.92
C GLU A 493 20.83 -13.55 20.13
N GLU A 494 19.83 -13.20 20.95
CA GLU A 494 18.65 -14.03 21.18
C GLU A 494 17.78 -14.15 19.93
N ILE A 495 17.67 -13.07 19.13
CA ILE A 495 16.99 -13.14 17.82
C ILE A 495 17.74 -14.07 16.88
N ASN A 496 19.08 -14.00 16.83
CA ASN A 496 19.90 -14.88 16.00
C ASN A 496 19.68 -16.35 16.35
N GLU A 497 19.65 -16.66 17.65
CA GLU A 497 19.34 -18.01 18.14
C GLU A 497 17.92 -18.44 17.73
N PHE A 498 16.93 -17.56 17.91
CA PHE A 498 15.54 -17.83 17.56
C PHE A 498 15.35 -18.14 16.07
N ILE A 499 15.98 -17.38 15.17
CA ILE A 499 15.87 -17.60 13.73
C ILE A 499 16.80 -18.73 13.23
N GLY A 500 17.80 -19.12 14.03
CA GLY A 500 18.70 -20.24 13.73
C GLY A 500 19.78 -19.93 12.69
N SER A 501 20.15 -18.66 12.50
CA SER A 501 21.26 -18.26 11.62
C SER A 501 22.62 -18.34 12.32
N ASP A 502 23.70 -18.45 11.55
CA ASP A 502 25.07 -18.46 12.06
C ASP A 502 25.51 -17.07 12.55
N SER A 503 24.97 -16.01 11.95
CA SER A 503 25.11 -14.64 12.44
C SER A 503 23.96 -13.77 11.96
N LEU A 504 23.60 -12.76 12.75
CA LEU A 504 22.59 -11.76 12.42
C LEU A 504 23.21 -10.37 12.63
N ALA A 505 22.95 -9.45 11.70
CA ALA A 505 23.22 -8.04 11.91
C ALA A 505 22.12 -7.17 11.31
N PHE A 506 21.77 -6.10 12.03
CA PHE A 506 20.84 -5.05 11.61
C PHE A 506 21.61 -3.82 11.14
N LEU A 507 20.98 -3.01 10.30
CA LEU A 507 21.51 -1.70 9.93
C LEU A 507 21.59 -0.81 11.18
N SER A 508 22.76 -0.19 11.42
CA SER A 508 22.91 0.75 12.53
C SER A 508 21.99 1.97 12.38
N PHE A 509 21.24 2.28 13.44
CA PHE A 509 20.39 3.46 13.50
C PHE A 509 21.19 4.77 13.36
N ASP A 510 22.36 4.83 13.99
CA ASP A 510 23.23 6.01 13.92
C ASP A 510 23.79 6.20 12.51
N THR A 511 24.16 5.11 11.84
CA THR A 511 24.69 5.18 10.47
C THR A 511 23.59 5.48 9.45
N LEU A 512 22.38 4.97 9.66
CA LEU A 512 21.20 5.39 8.89
C LEU A 512 21.01 6.91 8.99
N LYS A 513 21.02 7.49 10.21
CA LYS A 513 20.93 8.94 10.40
C LYS A 513 22.10 9.69 9.76
N LYS A 514 23.31 9.16 9.87
CA LYS A 514 24.50 9.75 9.23
C LYS A 514 24.36 9.78 7.71
N HIS A 515 23.84 8.71 7.10
CA HIS A 515 23.58 8.65 5.66
C HIS A 515 22.51 9.67 5.22
N LEU A 516 21.45 9.83 6.01
CA LEU A 516 20.43 10.86 5.77
C LEU A 516 20.99 12.27 5.92
N GLY A 517 22.07 12.45 6.68
CA GLY A 517 22.81 13.70 6.78
C GLY A 517 21.96 14.82 7.36
N LYS A 518 21.83 15.93 6.64
CA LYS A 518 21.02 17.09 7.07
C LYS A 518 19.54 16.75 7.17
N ASP A 519 19.06 15.83 6.33
CA ASP A 519 17.65 15.42 6.29
C ASP A 519 17.32 14.43 7.41
N SER A 520 18.30 13.98 8.20
CA SER A 520 18.07 13.03 9.30
C SER A 520 17.02 13.52 10.29
N LYS A 521 16.83 14.83 10.47
CA LYS A 521 15.79 15.39 11.33
C LYS A 521 14.40 15.42 10.68
N SER A 522 14.33 15.30 9.36
CA SER A 522 13.09 15.35 8.56
C SER A 522 12.31 14.03 8.56
N PHE A 523 12.83 12.98 9.21
CA PHE A 523 12.24 11.64 9.22
C PHE A 523 11.69 11.25 10.60
N CYS A 524 10.63 10.45 10.59
CA CYS A 524 10.11 9.73 11.73
C CYS A 524 10.85 8.40 11.90
N TYR A 525 11.30 8.12 13.13
CA TYR A 525 11.95 6.87 13.53
C TYR A 525 11.23 6.21 14.71
N ALA A 526 9.94 6.51 14.92
CA ALA A 526 9.20 6.05 16.09
C ALA A 526 9.25 4.52 16.23
N CYS A 527 9.21 3.77 15.13
CA CYS A 527 9.31 2.32 15.15
C CYS A 527 10.67 1.78 15.65
N PHE A 528 11.74 2.57 15.59
CA PHE A 528 13.08 2.20 16.06
C PHE A 528 13.43 2.77 17.44
N THR A 529 12.70 3.80 17.88
CA THR A 529 13.03 4.59 19.08
C THR A 529 11.95 4.55 20.16
N GLY A 530 10.70 4.29 19.80
CA GLY A 530 9.54 4.52 20.66
C GLY A 530 9.15 5.99 20.83
N ASP A 531 9.91 6.93 20.25
CA ASP A 531 9.66 8.37 20.36
C ASP A 531 8.77 8.86 19.22
N TYR A 532 7.48 9.02 19.53
CA TYR A 532 6.46 9.45 18.57
C TYR A 532 6.41 10.98 18.45
N PRO A 533 6.54 11.56 17.23
CA PRO A 533 6.39 13.00 17.05
C PRO A 533 5.01 13.54 17.42
N VAL A 534 3.97 12.74 17.18
CA VAL A 534 2.59 13.00 17.61
C VAL A 534 2.14 11.83 18.48
N LYS A 535 2.01 12.05 19.79
CA LYS A 535 1.65 11.00 20.74
C LYS A 535 0.15 10.66 20.63
N PRO A 536 -0.25 9.38 20.69
CA PRO A 536 -1.66 9.03 20.86
C PRO A 536 -2.21 9.63 22.15
N THR A 537 -3.39 10.23 22.10
CA THR A 537 -4.06 10.84 23.26
C THR A 537 -4.66 9.80 24.22
N GLU A 538 -4.90 8.58 23.73
CA GLU A 538 -5.44 7.46 24.51
C GLU A 538 -4.50 6.26 24.37
N VAL A 539 -3.58 6.09 25.33
CA VAL A 539 -2.77 4.88 25.42
C VAL A 539 -3.70 3.73 25.83
N LYS A 540 -3.77 2.65 25.03
CA LYS A 540 -4.44 1.41 25.45
C LYS A 540 -3.73 0.88 26.70
N VAL A 541 -4.27 1.17 27.89
CA VAL A 541 -3.83 0.51 29.12
C VAL A 541 -4.53 -0.84 29.20
N LYS A 542 -3.76 -1.91 29.03
CA LYS A 542 -4.22 -3.30 29.24
C LYS A 542 -4.45 -3.48 30.75
N ARG A 543 -5.70 -3.62 31.20
CA ARG A 543 -5.96 -4.23 32.53
C ARG A 543 -5.68 -5.72 32.39
N GLY A 544 -4.91 -6.28 33.32
CA GLY A 544 -4.51 -7.69 33.28
C GLY A 544 -5.71 -8.64 33.30
N GLY A 545 -5.59 -9.73 32.53
CA GLY A 545 -6.64 -10.74 32.33
C GLY A 545 -7.12 -10.71 30.88
N GLY A 546 -6.67 -11.67 30.08
CA GLY A 546 -7.02 -11.76 28.68
C GLY A 546 -8.49 -12.10 28.49
N ASP A 547 -9.24 -11.15 27.92
CA ASP A 547 -10.34 -11.39 26.99
C ASP A 547 -10.63 -10.06 26.28
N PHE A 548 -10.70 -10.08 24.95
CA PHE A 548 -11.07 -8.91 24.14
C PHE A 548 -12.57 -8.93 23.89
N ILE A 549 -13.34 -8.39 24.84
CA ILE A 549 -14.64 -7.78 24.59
C ILE A 549 -14.73 -6.57 25.53
N ASP A 550 -14.90 -5.38 24.98
CA ASP A 550 -15.47 -4.26 25.75
C ASP A 550 -16.43 -3.49 24.84
N ASP A 551 -17.66 -3.94 24.94
CA ASP A 551 -18.94 -3.45 24.47
C ASP A 551 -19.27 -2.15 25.21
N GLY A 552 -19.00 -1.04 24.52
CA GLY A 552 -18.91 0.28 25.11
C GLY A 552 -20.01 0.65 26.09
N LEU A 553 -19.63 0.89 27.35
CA LEU A 553 -20.29 1.77 28.31
C LEU A 553 -19.27 2.31 29.35
N VAL A 554 -18.95 3.60 29.24
CA VAL A 554 -18.74 4.62 30.30
C VAL A 554 -17.81 4.35 31.52
N GLY A 555 -16.95 5.34 31.83
CA GLY A 555 -16.54 5.62 33.22
C GLY A 555 -15.36 6.59 33.42
N SER A 556 -15.62 7.77 33.99
CA SER A 556 -14.68 8.86 34.33
C SER A 556 -13.63 8.51 35.39
N PHE A 557 -12.47 9.16 35.31
CA PHE A 557 -11.24 8.96 36.10
C PHE A 557 -11.25 9.42 37.58
N GLU A 558 -12.42 9.63 38.19
CA GLU A 558 -12.53 10.06 39.58
C GLU A 558 -13.38 9.05 40.35
N ASN A 559 -12.71 8.04 40.94
CA ASN A 559 -13.13 7.27 42.13
C ASN A 559 -12.12 6.13 42.36
N ILE A 560 -10.96 6.45 42.93
CA ILE A 560 -10.12 5.46 43.63
C ILE A 560 -10.02 5.94 45.07
N GLU A 561 -11.02 5.55 45.88
CA GLU A 561 -10.84 5.48 47.32
C GLU A 561 -10.14 4.16 47.69
N ALA A 562 -9.20 4.34 48.62
CA ALA A 562 -8.40 3.38 49.38
C ALA A 562 -8.95 1.95 49.59
N GLY A 563 -8.03 0.97 49.64
CA GLY A 563 -8.38 -0.36 50.18
C GLY A 563 -7.31 -1.44 50.08
N TRP A 564 -6.26 -1.31 50.88
CA TRP A 564 -5.35 -2.32 51.46
C TRP A 564 -5.51 -3.83 51.13
N VAL A 565 -4.36 -4.42 50.73
CA VAL A 565 -3.68 -5.61 51.31
C VAL A 565 -4.51 -6.90 51.55
N ARG A 566 -4.24 -7.94 50.75
CA ARG A 566 -3.40 -9.10 51.12
C ARG A 566 -2.95 -9.88 49.89
#